data_AF-A0A0K9FK02-F1
#
_entry.id   AF-A0A0K9FK02-F1
#
_cell.length_a   1.000
_cell.length_b   1.000
_cell.length_c   1.000
_cell.angle_alpha   90.00
_cell.angle_beta   90.00
_cell.angle_gamma   90.00
#
_symmetry.space_group_name_H-M   'P 1'
#
loop_
_entity.id
_entity.type
_entity.pdbx_description
1 polymer ?
#
loop_
_entity_poly.entity_id
_entity_poly.type
_entity_poly.pdbx_seq_one_letter_code
_entity_poly.pdbx_strand_id
1 'polypeptide(L)'
;MEDIVKEDACHTEEATSCRKSHHPERVKKDLTTRLNRIEGQIRGIKGMIDKDVYCDDIITQLSATQSALNSVAKILLEGHLKGCVVDRLSEGDEAVLDELVVTIQKLMKK
;
A
#
# COMPACT_ATOMS: atom_id res chain seq x y z
N MET A 1 18.65 -29.26 1.84
CA MET A 1 19.13 -28.12 1.04
C MET A 1 18.41 -26.92 1.61
N GLU A 2 18.99 -26.36 2.67
CA GLU A 2 18.43 -25.26 3.44
C GLU A 2 18.87 -23.97 2.76
N ASP A 3 17.94 -23.24 2.15
CA ASP A 3 18.21 -21.92 1.62
C ASP A 3 18.09 -20.90 2.76
N ILE A 4 19.23 -20.75 3.45
CA ILE A 4 19.52 -19.68 4.39
C ILE A 4 19.60 -18.37 3.59
N VAL A 5 18.52 -17.58 3.60
CA VAL A 5 18.59 -16.21 3.10
C VAL A 5 19.30 -15.38 4.18
N LYS A 6 20.54 -15.04 3.88
CA LYS A 6 21.45 -14.21 4.68
C LYS A 6 20.77 -12.93 5.17
N GLU A 7 20.81 -12.72 6.48
CA GLU A 7 20.69 -11.41 7.11
C GLU A 7 21.92 -10.58 6.72
N ASP A 8 21.79 -9.78 5.65
CA ASP A 8 22.84 -8.82 5.28
C ASP A 8 22.68 -7.52 6.05
N ALA A 9 23.81 -7.11 6.62
CA ALA A 9 24.00 -6.04 7.58
C ALA A 9 23.72 -4.65 6.99
N CYS A 10 23.12 -3.80 7.83
CA CYS A 10 23.04 -2.36 7.61
C CYS A 10 24.05 -1.68 8.55
N HIS A 11 25.20 -1.26 8.02
CA HIS A 11 26.08 -0.29 8.65
C HIS A 11 25.75 1.10 8.14
N THR A 12 25.29 2.00 9.01
CA THR A 12 25.71 3.41 9.08
C THR A 12 25.04 4.09 10.28
N GLU A 13 25.82 4.91 10.97
CA GLU A 13 25.47 5.58 12.21
C GLU A 13 24.51 6.74 11.95
N GLU A 14 23.21 6.50 12.16
CA GLU A 14 22.21 7.43 12.68
C GLU A 14 20.90 6.63 12.79
N ALA A 15 20.48 6.34 14.02
CA ALA A 15 19.43 5.38 14.35
C ALA A 15 18.04 5.81 13.85
N THR A 16 17.78 5.66 12.56
CA THR A 16 16.42 5.60 12.02
C THR A 16 16.01 4.14 12.02
N SER A 17 15.34 3.72 13.09
CA SER A 17 14.72 2.40 13.25
C SER A 17 14.13 1.91 11.91
N CYS A 18 14.52 0.70 11.49
CA CYS A 18 14.00 0.06 10.29
C CYS A 18 12.49 -0.24 10.50
N ARG A 19 11.64 0.71 10.10
CA ARG A 19 10.18 0.60 10.22
C ARG A 19 9.64 -0.44 9.22
N LYS A 20 9.74 -1.72 9.57
CA LYS A 20 9.15 -2.81 8.78
C LYS A 20 7.66 -2.94 9.09
N SER A 21 6.84 -3.03 8.05
CA SER A 21 5.43 -3.38 8.18
C SER A 21 5.28 -4.86 8.53
N HIS A 22 4.58 -5.18 9.61
CA HIS A 22 4.23 -6.56 9.96
C HIS A 22 2.79 -6.84 9.51
N HIS A 23 2.66 -7.60 8.41
CA HIS A 23 1.36 -8.08 7.93
C HIS A 23 1.31 -9.60 8.03
N PRO A 24 0.21 -10.19 8.53
CA PRO A 24 0.03 -11.63 8.47
C PRO A 24 -0.02 -12.09 7.01
N GLU A 25 0.46 -13.31 6.72
CA GLU A 25 0.56 -13.84 5.36
C GLU A 25 -0.77 -13.78 4.57
N ARG A 26 -1.90 -13.96 5.27
CA ARG A 26 -3.24 -13.80 4.67
C ARG A 26 -3.46 -12.39 4.11
N VAL A 27 -3.04 -11.35 4.83
CA VAL A 27 -3.20 -9.95 4.41
C VAL A 27 -2.25 -9.65 3.26
N LYS A 28 -0.99 -10.11 3.32
CA LYS A 28 -0.05 -9.99 2.19
C LYS A 28 -0.63 -10.61 0.91
N LYS A 29 -1.16 -11.84 1.01
CA LYS A 29 -1.77 -12.53 -0.13
C LYS A 29 -2.99 -11.79 -0.69
N ASP A 30 -3.85 -11.24 0.18
CA ASP A 30 -5.01 -10.45 -0.27
C ASP A 30 -4.59 -9.17 -0.99
N LEU A 31 -3.64 -8.42 -0.42
CA LEU A 31 -3.07 -7.21 -1.03
C LEU A 31 -2.47 -7.52 -2.41
N THR A 32 -1.62 -8.54 -2.51
CA THR A 32 -1.03 -8.96 -3.79
C THR A 32 -2.10 -9.37 -4.80
N THR A 33 -3.12 -10.11 -4.38
CA THR A 33 -4.22 -10.52 -5.27
C THR A 33 -4.98 -9.32 -5.83
N ARG A 34 -5.24 -8.29 -5.01
CA ARG A 34 -5.90 -7.05 -5.45
C ARG A 34 -5.02 -6.26 -6.41
N LEU A 35 -3.73 -6.14 -6.11
CA LEU A 35 -2.76 -5.46 -6.97
C LEU A 35 -2.63 -6.15 -8.34
N ASN A 36 -2.61 -7.48 -8.39
CA ASN A 36 -2.61 -8.22 -9.66
C ASN A 36 -3.85 -7.95 -10.51
N ARG A 37 -5.02 -7.77 -9.89
CA ARG A 37 -6.25 -7.37 -10.59
C ARG A 37 -6.13 -5.95 -11.14
N ILE A 38 -5.61 -5.01 -10.35
CA ILE A 38 -5.36 -3.63 -10.76
C ILE A 38 -4.37 -3.57 -11.93
N GLU A 39 -3.31 -4.37 -11.90
CA GLU A 39 -2.38 -4.51 -13.03
C GLU A 39 -3.10 -4.98 -14.31
N GLY A 40 -4.02 -5.94 -14.18
CA GLY A 40 -4.92 -6.35 -15.27
C GLY A 40 -5.77 -5.20 -15.81
N GLN A 41 -6.34 -4.38 -14.94
CA GLN A 41 -7.13 -3.20 -15.34
C GLN A 41 -6.26 -2.19 -16.11
N ILE A 42 -5.06 -1.88 -15.61
CA ILE A 42 -4.11 -0.98 -16.27
C ILE A 42 -3.73 -1.49 -17.66
N ARG A 43 -3.45 -2.80 -17.80
CA ARG A 43 -3.20 -3.42 -19.12
C ARG A 43 -4.42 -3.30 -20.04
N GLY A 44 -5.62 -3.52 -19.52
CA GLY A 44 -6.87 -3.36 -20.25
C GLY A 44 -7.04 -1.94 -20.79
N ILE A 45 -6.82 -0.93 -19.95
CA ILE A 45 -6.90 0.50 -20.32
C ILE A 45 -5.91 0.84 -21.43
N LYS A 46 -4.65 0.37 -21.33
CA LYS A 46 -3.67 0.55 -22.41
C LYS A 46 -4.18 -0.02 -23.74
N GLY A 47 -4.71 -1.24 -23.71
CA GLY A 47 -5.29 -1.86 -24.91
C GLY A 47 -6.55 -1.18 -25.43
N MET A 48 -7.29 -0.43 -24.60
CA MET A 48 -8.40 0.41 -25.05
C MET A 48 -7.90 1.64 -25.82
N ILE A 49 -6.81 2.26 -25.33
CA ILE A 49 -6.16 3.39 -26.01
C ILE A 49 -5.63 2.95 -27.38
N ASP A 50 -4.93 1.82 -27.44
CA ASP A 50 -4.36 1.28 -28.69
C ASP A 50 -5.41 0.94 -29.75
N LYS A 51 -6.67 0.78 -29.34
CA LYS A 51 -7.82 0.45 -30.20
C LYS A 51 -8.73 1.64 -30.46
N ASP A 52 -8.32 2.84 -30.06
CA ASP A 52 -9.10 4.08 -30.19
C ASP A 52 -10.52 3.96 -29.61
N VAL A 53 -10.65 3.26 -28.46
CA VAL A 53 -11.93 3.13 -27.75
C VAL A 53 -12.41 4.50 -27.25
N TYR A 54 -13.74 4.68 -27.20
CA TYR A 54 -14.36 5.94 -26.79
C TYR A 54 -13.85 6.44 -25.43
N CYS A 55 -13.54 7.73 -25.36
CA CYS A 55 -12.88 8.35 -24.22
C CYS A 55 -13.64 8.15 -22.90
N ASP A 56 -14.97 8.21 -22.91
CA ASP A 56 -15.78 8.06 -21.70
C ASP A 56 -15.69 6.65 -21.11
N ASP A 57 -15.53 5.62 -21.94
CA ASP A 57 -15.31 4.25 -21.49
C ASP A 57 -13.94 4.10 -20.82
N ILE A 58 -12.91 4.73 -21.40
CA ILE A 58 -11.56 4.76 -20.83
C ILE A 58 -11.56 5.48 -19.49
N ILE A 59 -12.22 6.64 -19.39
CA ILE A 59 -12.38 7.40 -18.14
C ILE A 59 -13.12 6.57 -17.09
N THR A 60 -14.14 5.82 -17.49
CA THR A 60 -14.87 4.91 -16.60
C THR A 60 -13.95 3.82 -16.03
N GLN A 61 -13.11 3.20 -16.87
CA GLN A 61 -12.14 2.20 -16.40
C GLN A 61 -11.04 2.79 -15.51
N LEU A 62 -10.57 4.00 -15.81
CA LEU A 62 -9.64 4.74 -14.94
C LEU A 62 -10.24 5.01 -13.56
N SER A 63 -11.50 5.45 -13.51
CA SER A 63 -12.24 5.67 -12.25
C SER A 63 -12.42 4.37 -11.45
N ALA A 64 -12.73 3.26 -12.12
CA ALA A 64 -12.80 1.94 -11.50
C ALA A 64 -11.44 1.49 -10.93
N THR A 65 -10.36 1.76 -11.65
CA THR A 65 -8.99 1.43 -11.22
C THR A 65 -8.56 2.27 -10.02
N GLN A 66 -8.87 3.57 -10.03
CA GLN A 66 -8.63 4.45 -8.88
C GLN A 66 -9.39 3.99 -7.64
N SER A 67 -10.64 3.55 -7.81
CA SER A 67 -11.45 3.00 -6.72
C SER A 67 -10.85 1.72 -6.13
N ALA A 68 -10.29 0.85 -6.98
CA ALA A 68 -9.59 -0.36 -6.56
C ALA A 68 -8.29 -0.04 -5.80
N LEU A 69 -7.50 0.93 -6.26
CA LEU A 69 -6.32 1.43 -5.55
C LEU A 69 -6.68 1.98 -4.17
N ASN A 70 -7.75 2.78 -4.08
CA ASN A 70 -8.25 3.30 -2.81
C ASN A 70 -8.69 2.17 -1.86
N SER A 71 -9.23 1.07 -2.38
CA SER A 71 -9.56 -0.11 -1.57
C SER A 71 -8.32 -0.75 -0.95
N VAL A 72 -7.24 -0.90 -1.73
CA VAL A 72 -5.96 -1.43 -1.24
C VAL A 72 -5.34 -0.52 -0.19
N ALA A 73 -5.35 0.79 -0.43
CA ALA A 73 -4.81 1.77 0.50
C ALA A 73 -5.53 1.76 1.86
N LYS A 74 -6.86 1.56 1.87
CA LYS A 74 -7.64 1.42 3.12
C LYS A 74 -7.22 0.20 3.94
N ILE A 75 -6.96 -0.94 3.29
CA ILE A 75 -6.51 -2.16 3.97
C ILE A 75 -5.13 -1.95 4.61
N LEU A 76 -4.22 -1.29 3.89
CA LEU A 76 -2.91 -0.93 4.42
C LEU A 76 -3.01 0.03 5.61
N LEU A 77 -3.87 1.06 5.52
CA LEU A 77 -4.10 2.00 6.61
C LEU A 77 -4.68 1.29 7.85
N GLU A 78 -5.64 0.39 7.67
CA GLU A 78 -6.19 -0.40 8.77
C GLU A 78 -5.11 -1.23 9.48
N GLY A 79 -4.24 -1.89 8.71
CA GLY A 79 -3.11 -2.63 9.24
C GLY A 79 -2.09 -1.74 9.98
N HIS A 80 -1.84 -0.55 9.46
CA HIS A 80 -0.95 0.43 10.10
C HIS A 80 -1.51 0.92 11.44
N LEU A 81 -2.81 1.25 11.48
CA LEU A 81 -3.52 1.66 12.69
C LEU A 81 -3.49 0.57 13.76
N LYS A 82 -3.85 -0.66 13.40
CA LYS A 82 -4.01 -1.77 14.36
C LYS A 82 -2.68 -2.38 14.84
N GLY A 83 -1.57 -2.11 14.17
CA GLY A 83 -0.24 -2.55 14.58
C GLY A 83 0.59 -1.36 15.04
N CYS A 84 1.38 -0.81 14.13
CA CYS A 84 2.39 0.20 14.42
C CYS A 84 1.88 1.40 15.23
N VAL A 85 0.68 1.92 14.97
CA VAL A 85 0.15 3.08 15.71
C VAL A 85 -0.27 2.71 17.12
N VAL A 86 -1.02 1.62 17.29
CA VAL A 86 -1.44 1.13 18.62
C VAL A 86 -0.24 0.77 19.48
N ASP A 87 0.77 0.10 18.91
CA ASP A 87 1.98 -0.29 19.62
C ASP A 87 2.74 0.96 20.13
N ARG A 88 2.98 1.94 19.26
CA ARG A 88 3.68 3.19 19.62
C ARG A 88 2.93 4.04 20.65
N LEU A 89 1.60 4.14 20.51
CA LEU A 89 0.78 4.83 21.52
C LEU A 89 0.85 4.14 22.89
N SER A 90 0.90 2.81 22.91
CA SER A 90 1.03 2.04 24.16
C SER A 90 2.40 2.24 24.82
N GLU A 91 3.42 2.56 24.04
CA GLU A 91 4.78 2.93 24.50
C GLU A 91 4.89 4.41 24.91
N GLY A 92 3.82 5.20 24.76
CA GLY A 92 3.79 6.63 25.11
C GLY A 92 4.32 7.57 24.02
N ASP A 93 4.53 7.07 22.80
CA ASP A 93 4.97 7.89 21.66
C ASP A 93 3.77 8.54 20.95
N GLU A 94 3.37 9.72 21.43
CA GLU A 94 2.25 10.48 20.84
C GLU A 94 2.57 11.08 19.46
N ALA A 95 3.85 11.21 19.08
CA ALA A 95 4.26 11.79 17.79
C ALA A 95 3.78 10.95 16.59
N VAL A 96 3.42 9.68 16.82
CA VAL A 96 2.79 8.81 15.82
C VAL A 96 1.45 9.36 15.30
N LEU A 97 0.73 10.16 16.09
CA LEU A 97 -0.54 10.76 15.66
C LEU A 97 -0.32 11.80 14.57
N ASP A 98 0.74 12.61 14.66
CA ASP A 98 1.09 13.58 13.62
C ASP A 98 1.48 12.86 12.31
N GLU A 99 2.26 11.78 12.41
CA GLU A 99 2.59 10.93 11.26
C GLU A 99 1.32 10.32 10.61
N LEU A 100 0.36 9.89 11.42
CA LEU A 100 -0.91 9.35 10.96
C LEU A 100 -1.75 10.41 10.23
N VAL A 101 -1.82 11.63 10.76
CA VAL A 101 -2.55 12.75 10.11
C VAL A 101 -1.97 13.02 8.73
N VAL A 102 -0.64 13.08 8.59
CA VAL A 102 0.03 13.24 7.29
C VAL A 102 -0.32 12.10 6.33
N THR A 103 -0.38 10.86 6.84
CA THR A 103 -0.73 9.69 6.04
C THR A 103 -2.17 9.74 5.54
N ILE A 104 -3.13 10.10 6.40
CA ILE A 104 -4.54 10.27 6.04
C ILE A 104 -4.70 11.39 5.00
N GLN A 105 -4.00 12.51 5.15
CA GLN A 105 -4.03 13.60 4.18
C GLN A 105 -3.58 13.14 2.79
N LYS A 106 -2.57 12.26 2.68
CA LYS A 106 -2.15 11.70 1.38
C LYS A 106 -3.25 10.88 0.72
N LEU A 107 -4.09 10.19 1.50
CA LEU A 107 -5.20 9.37 0.98
C LEU A 107 -6.44 10.19 0.62
N MET A 108 -6.62 11.36 1.23
CA MET A 108 -7.77 12.23 0.97
C MET A 108 -7.56 13.20 -0.19
N LYS A 109 -6.31 13.43 -0.61
CA LYS A 109 -6.01 14.27 -1.77
C LYS A 109 -6.61 13.62 -3.02
N LYS A 110 -7.64 14.27 -3.57
CA LYS A 110 -8.20 13.99 -4.90
C LYS A 110 -7.36 14.65 -5.97
#